data_AF-A0AAW4HJ01-F1
#
_entry.id   AF-A0AAW4HJ01-F1
#
_cell.length_a   1.000
_cell.length_b   1.000
_cell.length_c   1.000
_cell.angle_alpha   90.00
_cell.angle_beta   90.00
_cell.angle_gamma   90.00
#
_symmetry.space_group_name_H-M   'P 1'
#
loop_
_entity.id
_entity.type
_entity.pdbx_description
1 polymer ?
#
loop_
_entity_poly.entity_id
_entity_poly.type
_entity_poly.pdbx_seq_one_letter_code
_entity_poly.pdbx_strand_id
1 'polypeptide(L)'
;VGYDIRLSSESLASSLRKGLIDGGSGVIDLGLVGTEEVYFAPSHLHLDGGIMVTASHNPKEYNGMKLVREQSKPISGDTGL
;
A
#
# COMPACT_ATOMS: atom_id res chain seq x y z
N VAL A 1 -3.95 -0.21 -3.72
CA VAL A 1 -3.72 0.12 -2.29
C VAL A 1 -4.46 -0.90 -1.44
N GLY A 2 -3.81 -1.52 -0.46
CA GLY A 2 -4.42 -2.43 0.51
C GLY A 2 -4.08 -2.03 1.94
N TYR A 3 -4.78 -2.58 2.93
CA TYR A 3 -4.57 -2.22 4.33
C TYR A 3 -4.83 -3.39 5.30
N ASP A 4 -4.24 -3.34 6.49
CA ASP A 4 -4.40 -4.37 7.54
C ASP A 4 -5.50 -4.02 8.56
N ILE A 5 -5.68 -4.89 9.56
CA ILE A 5 -6.73 -4.78 10.59
C ILE A 5 -6.53 -3.63 11.63
N ARG A 6 -5.54 -2.75 11.49
CA ARG A 6 -5.39 -1.64 12.46
C ARG A 6 -6.56 -0.68 12.35
N LEU A 7 -7.01 -0.16 13.50
CA LEU A 7 -8.10 0.82 13.55
C LEU A 7 -7.80 2.10 12.75
N SER A 8 -6.53 2.45 12.59
CA SER A 8 -6.09 3.60 11.79
C SER A 8 -5.82 3.26 10.31
N SER A 9 -5.78 1.99 9.93
CA SER A 9 -5.35 1.58 8.59
C SER A 9 -6.35 1.97 7.49
N GLU A 10 -7.66 1.81 7.74
CA GLU A 10 -8.68 2.16 6.74
C GLU A 10 -8.69 3.67 6.43
N SER A 11 -8.61 4.51 7.47
CA SER A 11 -8.62 5.97 7.29
C SER A 11 -7.34 6.47 6.61
N LEU A 12 -6.18 5.90 6.95
CA LEU A 12 -4.91 6.16 6.28
C LEU A 12 -4.93 5.71 4.82
N ALA A 13 -5.44 4.52 4.53
CA ALA A 13 -5.59 4.01 3.17
C ALA A 13 -6.55 4.88 2.34
N SER A 14 -7.67 5.30 2.91
CA SER A 14 -8.62 6.20 2.26
C SER A 14 -7.97 7.54 1.88
N SER A 15 -7.24 8.15 2.82
CA SER A 15 -6.52 9.40 2.58
C SER A 15 -5.42 9.24 1.52
N LEU A 16 -4.69 8.13 1.56
CA LEU A 16 -3.67 7.78 0.57
C LEU A 16 -4.28 7.61 -0.83
N ARG A 17 -5.37 6.84 -0.97
CA ARG A 17 -6.07 6.65 -2.25
C ARG A 17 -6.53 7.99 -2.82
N LYS A 18 -7.10 8.86 -1.97
CA LYS A 18 -7.50 10.21 -2.38
C LYS A 18 -6.32 11.02 -2.91
N GLY A 19 -5.20 11.07 -2.17
CA GLY A 19 -4.01 11.81 -2.61
C GLY A 19 -3.43 11.30 -3.94
N LEU A 20 -3.44 9.98 -4.16
CA LEU A 20 -3.01 9.38 -5.43
C LEU A 20 -3.93 9.77 -6.59
N ILE A 21 -5.25 9.74 -6.39
CA ILE A 21 -6.25 10.14 -7.39
C ILE A 21 -6.13 11.63 -7.72
N ASP A 22 -6.01 12.48 -6.69
CA ASP A 22 -5.81 13.92 -6.86
C ASP A 22 -4.50 14.23 -7.61
N GLY A 23 -3.49 13.36 -7.46
CA GLY A 23 -2.23 13.39 -8.22
C GLY A 23 -2.31 12.81 -9.64
N GLY A 24 -3.49 12.39 -10.10
CA GLY A 24 -3.72 11.87 -11.46
C GLY A 24 -3.50 10.36 -11.64
N SER A 25 -3.32 9.60 -10.55
CA SER A 25 -3.14 8.14 -10.63
C SER A 25 -4.49 7.40 -10.60
N GLY A 26 -4.61 6.36 -11.43
CA GLY A 26 -5.68 5.37 -11.27
C GLY A 26 -5.41 4.48 -10.06
N VAL A 27 -6.41 4.24 -9.21
CA VAL A 27 -6.24 3.48 -7.97
C VAL A 27 -7.20 2.31 -7.90
N ILE A 28 -6.65 1.10 -7.73
CA ILE A 28 -7.40 -0.09 -7.33
C ILE A 28 -7.38 -0.18 -5.81
N ASP A 29 -8.56 -0.20 -5.20
CA ASP A 29 -8.72 -0.48 -3.78
C ASP A 29 -8.82 -1.99 -3.54
N LEU A 30 -7.81 -2.56 -2.88
CA LEU A 30 -7.78 -3.97 -2.53
C LEU A 30 -8.53 -4.24 -1.21
N GLY A 31 -8.83 -3.20 -0.43
CA GLY A 31 -9.50 -3.35 0.85
C GLY A 31 -8.62 -3.94 1.95
N LEU A 32 -9.25 -4.69 2.86
CA LEU A 32 -8.60 -5.39 3.96
C LEU A 32 -7.94 -6.67 3.45
N VAL A 33 -6.61 -6.70 3.44
CA VAL A 33 -5.81 -7.77 2.81
C VAL A 33 -4.50 -8.05 3.55
N GLY A 34 -3.86 -9.15 3.22
CA GLY A 34 -2.46 -9.42 3.56
C GLY A 34 -1.47 -8.53 2.79
N THR A 35 -0.23 -8.46 3.27
CA THR A 35 0.84 -7.74 2.56
C THR A 35 1.14 -8.42 1.22
N GLU A 36 1.11 -9.74 1.20
CA GLU A 36 1.35 -10.60 0.04
C GLU A 36 0.36 -10.36 -1.10
N GLU A 37 -0.88 -9.96 -0.82
CA GLU A 37 -1.88 -9.63 -1.84
C GLU A 37 -1.52 -8.32 -2.55
N VAL A 38 -0.97 -7.34 -1.81
CA VAL A 38 -0.42 -6.11 -2.39
C VAL A 38 0.85 -6.38 -3.19
N TYR A 39 1.60 -7.45 -2.89
CA TYR A 39 2.71 -7.90 -3.73
C TYR A 39 2.25 -8.70 -4.93
N PHE A 40 1.16 -9.46 -4.82
CA PHE A 40 0.64 -10.24 -5.92
C PHE A 40 0.00 -9.33 -6.98
N ALA A 41 -0.78 -8.33 -6.56
CA ALA A 41 -1.60 -7.52 -7.45
C ALA A 41 -0.81 -6.77 -8.55
N PRO A 42 0.31 -6.06 -8.28
CA PRO A 42 1.03 -5.34 -9.33
C PRO A 42 1.58 -6.26 -10.42
N SER A 43 2.10 -7.43 -10.03
CA SER A 43 2.62 -8.43 -10.97
C SER A 43 1.50 -9.12 -11.75
N HIS A 44 0.39 -9.45 -11.09
CA HIS A 44 -0.71 -10.19 -11.72
C HIS A 44 -1.60 -9.31 -12.61
N LEU A 45 -1.86 -8.07 -12.19
CA LEU A 45 -2.73 -7.13 -12.88
C LEU A 45 -1.97 -6.14 -13.77
N HIS A 46 -0.64 -6.27 -13.88
CA HIS A 46 0.23 -5.39 -14.66
C HIS A 46 0.10 -3.91 -14.25
N LEU A 47 0.21 -3.65 -12.94
CA LEU A 47 0.13 -2.29 -12.37
C LEU A 47 1.53 -1.69 -12.17
N ASP A 48 1.58 -0.36 -12.10
CA ASP A 48 2.81 0.40 -11.86
C ASP A 48 3.35 0.27 -10.43
N GLY A 49 2.53 -0.20 -9.48
CA GLY A 49 2.96 -0.38 -8.10
C GLY A 49 1.85 -0.75 -7.13
N GLY A 50 2.23 -0.84 -5.86
CA GLY A 50 1.36 -1.21 -4.74
C GLY A 50 1.81 -0.57 -3.44
N ILE A 51 0.85 -0.16 -2.61
CA ILE A 51 1.09 0.35 -1.27
C ILE A 51 0.22 -0.43 -0.29
N MET A 52 0.87 -1.01 0.71
CA MET A 52 0.24 -1.71 1.83
C MET A 52 0.31 -0.83 3.07
N VAL A 53 -0.83 -0.43 3.62
CA VAL A 53 -0.93 0.26 4.91
C VAL A 53 -0.94 -0.78 6.02
N THR A 54 0.13 -0.86 6.81
CA THR A 54 0.27 -1.85 7.88
C THR A 54 1.30 -1.42 8.91
N ALA A 55 1.07 -1.78 10.17
CA ALA A 55 2.09 -1.66 11.21
C ALA A 55 2.86 -2.97 11.46
N SER A 56 2.57 -4.04 10.71
CA SER A 56 3.06 -5.40 10.96
C SER A 56 2.86 -5.77 12.44
N HIS A 57 3.94 -5.87 13.20
CA HIS A 57 3.96 -6.28 14.61
C HIS A 57 4.30 -5.13 15.57
N ASN A 58 4.35 -3.87 15.09
CA ASN A 58 4.63 -2.72 15.95
C ASN A 58 3.55 -2.52 17.03
N PRO A 59 3.80 -1.79 18.12
CA PRO A 59 2.78 -1.48 19.13
C PRO A 59 1.51 -0.86 18.53
N LYS A 60 0.37 -0.97 19.23
CA LYS A 60 -0.98 -0.70 18.69
C LYS A 60 -1.16 0.73 18.13
N GLU A 61 -0.44 1.68 18.71
CA GLU A 61 -0.45 3.10 18.39
C GLU A 61 0.29 3.44 17.08
N TYR A 62 1.14 2.54 16.58
CA TYR A 62 1.87 2.74 15.34
C TYR A 62 1.10 2.26 14.11
N ASN A 63 1.44 2.86 12.98
CA ASN A 63 1.10 2.41 11.64
C ASN A 63 2.26 2.73 10.67
N GLY A 64 2.16 2.28 9.43
CA GLY A 64 3.19 2.47 8.42
C GLY A 64 2.73 2.05 7.03
N MET A 65 3.65 2.13 6.07
CA MET A 65 3.39 1.75 4.68
C MET A 65 4.57 0.94 4.13
N LYS A 66 4.26 -0.06 3.30
CA LYS A 66 5.23 -0.76 2.46
C LYS A 66 4.92 -0.44 1.00
N LEU A 67 5.93 0.00 0.25
CA LEU A 67 5.77 0.46 -1.13
C LEU A 67 6.53 -0.46 -2.09
N VAL A 68 5.88 -0.80 -3.20
CA VAL A 68 6.49 -1.50 -4.33
C VAL A 68 6.13 -0.80 -5.64
N ARG A 69 7.03 -0.88 -6.61
CA ARG A 69 6.81 -0.44 -7.99
C ARG A 69 6.44 -1.63 -8.88
N GLU A 70 6.63 -1.51 -10.19
CA GLU A 70 6.27 -2.53 -11.17
C GLU A 70 6.88 -3.89 -10.83
N GLN A 71 6.13 -4.96 -11.10
CA GLN A 71 6.55 -6.34 -10.78
C GLN A 71 6.92 -6.54 -9.30
N SER A 72 6.33 -5.71 -8.42
CA SER A 72 6.46 -5.82 -6.97
C SER A 72 7.89 -5.60 -6.46
N LYS A 73 8.71 -4.87 -7.24
CA LYS A 73 10.05 -4.47 -6.81
C LYS A 73 9.95 -3.50 -5.64
N PRO A 74 10.72 -3.69 -4.55
CA PRO A 74 10.70 -2.77 -3.42
C PRO A 74 11.10 -1.35 -3.82
N ILE A 75 10.45 -0.37 -3.18
CA ILE A 75 10.97 0.99 -3.06
C ILE A 75 11.58 1.09 -1.66
N SER A 76 12.86 1.40 -1.57
CA SER A 76 13.66 1.47 -0.34
C SER A 76 14.51 2.75 -0.35
N GLY A 77 15.26 3.05 0.71
CA GLY A 77 15.98 4.33 0.84
C GLY A 77 17.04 4.58 -0.26
N ASP A 78 17.56 3.53 -0.88
CA ASP A 78 18.49 3.60 -2.01
C ASP A 78 17.79 3.55 -3.38
N THR A 79 16.47 3.39 -3.40
CA THR A 79 15.67 3.11 -4.60
C THR A 79 14.40 3.96 -4.73
N GLY A 80 14.31 5.07 -3.99
CA GLY A 80 13.28 6.12 -4.20
C GLY A 80 12.44 6.52 -2.99
N LEU A 81 12.90 6.25 -1.75
CA LEU A 81 12.25 6.67 -0.51
C LEU A 81 13.00 7.84 0.17
#